data_AF-A0A972U7G9-F1
#
_entry.id   AF-A0A972U7G9-F1
#
_cell.length_a   1.000
_cell.length_b   1.000
_cell.length_c   1.000
_cell.angle_alpha   90.00
_cell.angle_beta   90.00
_cell.angle_gamma   90.00
#
_symmetry.space_group_name_H-M   'P 1'
#
loop_
_entity.id
_entity.type
_entity.pdbx_description
1 polymer ?
#
loop_
_entity_poly.entity_id
_entity_poly.type
_entity_poly.pdbx_seq_one_letter_code
_entity_poly.pdbx_strand_id
1 'polypeptide(L)'
;MMSGLFIAGAADQMARSNRAQSAGERASRTAAEVRSKNEALQCDVEKLFMITEALWSLLKLEHGYADEDLGRMIQDIDLRDGKLDGKVAKQPNPSCPECDRTLMGKHPVCLYCGTSVALDPFER
;
A
#
# COMPACT_ATOMS: atom_id res chain seq x y z
N MET A 1 45.74 -43.92 -12.58
CA MET A 1 44.71 -43.38 -11.65
C MET A 1 44.36 -41.93 -12.01
N MET A 2 43.75 -41.67 -13.17
CA MET A 2 43.41 -40.30 -13.63
C MET A 2 42.14 -40.32 -14.52
N SER A 3 41.07 -40.98 -14.08
CA SER A 3 39.81 -41.07 -14.84
C SER A 3 38.56 -40.68 -14.05
N GLY A 4 38.69 -40.41 -12.75
CA GLY A 4 37.57 -40.04 -11.86
C GLY A 4 37.33 -38.53 -11.71
N LEU A 5 38.24 -37.67 -12.17
CA LEU A 5 38.21 -36.24 -11.88
C LEU A 5 37.35 -35.40 -12.84
N PHE A 6 36.98 -35.94 -14.01
CA PHE A 6 36.27 -35.17 -15.05
C PHE A 6 34.74 -35.25 -14.96
N ILE A 7 34.17 -36.30 -14.36
CA ILE A 7 32.70 -36.49 -14.30
C ILE A 7 32.04 -35.57 -13.26
N ALA A 8 32.73 -35.28 -12.15
CA ALA A 8 32.20 -34.41 -11.09
C ALA A 8 32.02 -32.95 -11.54
N GLY A 9 32.88 -32.44 -12.43
CA GLY A 9 32.80 -31.07 -12.94
C GLY A 9 31.60 -30.83 -13.86
N ALA A 10 31.26 -31.81 -14.70
CA ALA A 10 30.11 -31.69 -15.62
C ALA A 10 28.77 -31.66 -14.88
N ALA A 11 28.60 -32.48 -13.84
CA ALA A 11 27.39 -32.49 -13.01
C ALA A 11 27.19 -31.17 -12.25
N ASP A 12 28.26 -30.60 -11.67
CA ASP A 12 28.17 -29.30 -11.00
C ASP A 12 27.90 -28.16 -12.01
N GLN A 13 28.50 -28.21 -13.20
CA GLN A 13 28.23 -27.24 -14.26
C GLN A 13 26.77 -27.26 -14.73
N MET A 14 26.19 -28.45 -14.93
CA MET A 14 24.77 -28.60 -15.27
C MET A 14 23.86 -28.12 -14.12
N ALA A 15 24.18 -28.46 -12.87
CA ALA A 15 23.42 -27.99 -11.71
C ALA A 15 23.48 -26.46 -11.54
N ARG A 16 24.61 -25.81 -11.84
CA ARG A 16 24.74 -24.35 -11.86
C ARG A 16 23.93 -23.72 -12.99
N SER A 17 23.99 -24.27 -14.19
CA SER A 17 23.22 -23.80 -15.34
C SER A 17 21.71 -23.87 -15.08
N ASN A 18 21.21 -25.00 -14.56
CA ASN A 18 19.80 -25.16 -14.20
C ASN A 18 19.36 -24.18 -13.09
N ARG A 19 20.23 -23.92 -12.11
CA ARG A 19 19.97 -22.92 -11.06
C ARG A 19 19.93 -21.50 -11.63
N ALA A 20 20.83 -21.16 -12.55
CA ALA A 20 20.83 -19.86 -13.22
C ALA A 20 19.58 -19.67 -14.09
N GLN A 21 19.17 -20.70 -14.84
CA GLN A 21 17.96 -20.67 -15.65
C GLN A 21 16.70 -20.51 -14.80
N SER A 22 16.54 -21.32 -13.74
CA SER A 22 15.40 -21.20 -12.83
C SER A 22 15.38 -19.89 -12.04
N ALA A 23 16.53 -19.30 -11.73
CA ALA A 23 16.61 -17.95 -11.17
C ALA A 23 16.13 -16.89 -12.19
N GLY A 24 16.55 -17.01 -13.46
CA GLY A 24 16.10 -16.11 -14.54
C GLY A 24 14.59 -16.19 -14.80
N GLU A 25 14.03 -17.41 -14.83
CA GLU A 25 12.58 -17.61 -15.00
C GLU A 25 11.78 -17.02 -13.83
N ARG A 26 12.23 -17.20 -12.58
CA ARG A 26 11.61 -16.58 -11.41
C ARG A 26 11.66 -15.06 -11.47
N ALA A 27 12.82 -14.49 -11.79
CA ALA A 27 12.98 -13.05 -11.93
C ALA A 27 12.04 -12.47 -13.01
N SER A 28 11.93 -13.15 -14.17
CA SER A 28 11.03 -12.75 -15.24
C SER A 28 9.56 -12.79 -14.82
N ARG A 29 9.14 -13.85 -14.11
CA ARG A 29 7.77 -13.97 -13.57
C ARG A 29 7.47 -12.87 -12.56
N THR A 30 8.36 -12.62 -11.60
CA THR A 30 8.19 -11.53 -10.63
C THR A 30 8.12 -10.18 -11.33
N ALA A 31 8.96 -9.93 -12.33
CA ALA A 31 8.91 -8.68 -13.09
C ALA A 31 7.59 -8.51 -13.86
N ALA A 32 7.05 -9.58 -14.44
CA ALA A 32 5.74 -9.55 -15.11
C ALA A 32 4.60 -9.29 -14.12
N GLU A 33 4.64 -9.91 -12.94
CA GLU A 33 3.64 -9.69 -11.89
C GLU A 33 3.67 -8.25 -11.36
N VAL A 34 4.86 -7.69 -11.11
CA VAL A 34 5.02 -6.30 -10.67
C VAL A 34 4.52 -5.33 -11.73
N ARG A 35 4.79 -5.58 -13.03
CA ARG A 35 4.24 -4.76 -14.12
C ARG A 35 2.72 -4.79 -14.14
N SER A 36 2.11 -5.98 -14.08
CA SER A 36 0.66 -6.12 -14.06
C SER A 36 0.01 -5.43 -12.86
N LYS A 37 0.62 -5.53 -11.66
CA LYS A 37 0.16 -4.80 -10.47
C LYS A 37 0.27 -3.29 -10.63
N ASN A 38 1.32 -2.80 -11.28
CA ASN A 38 1.51 -1.38 -11.55
C ASN A 38 0.47 -0.85 -12.55
N GLU A 39 0.22 -1.59 -13.64
CA GLU A 39 -0.84 -1.26 -14.61
C GLU A 39 -2.21 -1.19 -13.95
N ALA A 40 -2.55 -2.18 -13.10
CA ALA A 40 -3.80 -2.16 -12.34
C ALA A 40 -3.88 -0.94 -11.41
N LEU A 41 -2.80 -0.62 -10.69
CA LEU A 41 -2.75 0.54 -9.80
C LEU A 41 -2.90 1.86 -10.58
N GLN A 42 -2.32 1.97 -11.77
CA GLN A 42 -2.48 3.13 -12.65
C GLN A 42 -3.95 3.30 -13.06
N CYS A 43 -4.62 2.23 -13.49
CA CYS A 43 -6.04 2.26 -13.82
C CYS A 43 -6.91 2.66 -12.62
N ASP A 44 -6.61 2.14 -11.42
CA ASP A 44 -7.34 2.51 -10.20
C ASP A 44 -7.14 3.99 -9.83
N VAL A 45 -5.92 4.52 -10.01
CA VAL A 45 -5.61 5.94 -9.79
C VAL A 45 -6.34 6.84 -10.80
N GLU A 46 -6.35 6.48 -12.08
CA GLU A 46 -7.10 7.23 -13.11
C GLU A 46 -8.60 7.26 -12.80
N LYS A 47 -9.17 6.13 -12.38
CA LYS A 47 -10.56 6.05 -11.96
C LYS A 47 -10.83 6.90 -10.73
N LEU A 48 -9.92 6.89 -9.75
CA LEU A 48 -10.01 7.75 -8.57
C LEU A 48 -9.99 9.23 -8.95
N PHE A 49 -9.11 9.65 -9.87
CA PHE A 49 -9.07 11.04 -10.35
C PHE A 49 -10.38 11.45 -11.00
N MET A 50 -10.94 10.62 -11.88
CA MET A 50 -12.24 10.88 -12.50
C MET A 50 -13.36 11.04 -11.47
N ILE A 51 -13.40 10.19 -10.44
CA ILE A 51 -14.38 10.29 -9.35
C ILE A 51 -14.18 11.59 -8.57
N THR A 52 -12.93 11.94 -8.21
CA THR A 52 -12.66 13.16 -7.46
C THR A 52 -12.98 14.43 -8.26
N GLU A 53 -12.74 14.41 -9.58
CA GLU A 53 -13.10 15.52 -10.48
C GLU A 53 -14.62 15.68 -10.57
N ALA A 54 -15.36 14.57 -10.67
CA ALA A 54 -16.81 14.58 -10.68
C ALA A 54 -17.38 15.11 -9.36
N LEU A 55 -16.85 14.65 -8.21
CA LEU A 55 -17.23 15.14 -6.89
C LEU A 55 -16.95 16.65 -6.75
N TRP A 56 -15.78 17.11 -7.18
CA TRP A 56 -15.45 18.53 -7.12
C TRP A 56 -16.33 19.37 -8.04
N SER A 57 -16.62 18.90 -9.25
CA SER A 57 -17.54 19.55 -10.18
C SER A 57 -18.94 19.69 -9.59
N LEU A 58 -19.44 18.64 -8.92
CA LEU A 58 -20.73 18.68 -8.23
C LEU A 58 -20.73 19.71 -7.09
N LEU A 59 -19.66 19.76 -6.29
CA LEU A 59 -19.52 20.72 -5.21
C LEU A 59 -19.51 22.17 -5.73
N LYS A 60 -18.83 22.43 -6.86
CA LYS A 60 -18.84 23.75 -7.50
C LYS A 60 -20.23 24.11 -8.03
N LEU A 61 -20.91 23.17 -8.68
CA LEU A 61 -22.21 23.40 -9.30
C LEU A 61 -23.33 23.63 -8.25
N GLU A 62 -23.40 22.78 -7.24
CA GLU A 62 -24.50 22.77 -6.27
C GLU A 62 -24.28 23.72 -5.09
N HIS A 63 -23.02 24.02 -4.75
CA HIS A 63 -22.67 24.82 -3.56
C HIS A 63 -21.84 26.07 -3.85
N GLY A 64 -21.42 26.29 -5.10
CA GLY A 64 -20.69 27.50 -5.50
C GLY A 64 -19.28 27.62 -4.94
N TYR A 65 -18.66 26.51 -4.52
CA TYR A 65 -17.28 26.53 -4.06
C TYR A 65 -16.30 26.93 -5.17
N ALA A 66 -15.21 27.59 -4.79
CA ALA A 66 -14.13 27.96 -5.69
C ALA A 66 -12.90 27.05 -5.49
N ASP A 67 -12.02 26.96 -6.48
CA ASP A 67 -10.84 26.10 -6.41
C ASP A 67 -9.91 26.52 -5.24
N GLU A 68 -9.93 27.79 -4.83
CA GLU A 68 -9.24 28.31 -3.65
C GLU A 68 -9.77 27.72 -2.33
N ASP A 69 -11.07 27.39 -2.26
CA ASP A 69 -11.66 26.76 -1.07
C ASP A 69 -11.10 25.35 -0.88
N LEU A 70 -11.03 24.58 -1.97
CA LEU A 70 -10.42 23.25 -1.94
C LEU A 70 -8.93 23.32 -1.63
N GLY A 71 -8.22 24.28 -2.24
CA GLY A 71 -6.80 24.51 -1.97
C GLY A 71 -6.52 24.78 -0.50
N ARG A 72 -7.33 25.64 0.15
CA ARG A 72 -7.24 25.90 1.59
C ARG A 72 -7.53 24.65 2.43
N MET A 73 -8.60 23.93 2.10
CA MET A 73 -8.96 22.69 2.81
C MET A 73 -7.85 21.64 2.73
N ILE A 74 -7.19 21.49 1.58
CA ILE A 74 -6.06 20.57 1.41
C ILE A 74 -4.89 20.98 2.31
N GLN A 75 -4.56 22.28 2.35
CA GLN A 75 -3.49 22.79 3.23
C GLN A 75 -3.82 22.57 4.70
N ASP A 76 -5.07 22.84 5.12
CA ASP A 76 -5.53 22.63 6.48
C ASP A 76 -5.46 21.15 6.88
N ILE A 77 -5.74 20.23 5.94
CA ILE A 77 -5.64 18.78 6.16
C ILE A 77 -4.18 18.34 6.31
N ASP A 78 -3.29 18.83 5.45
CA ASP A 78 -1.85 18.53 5.49
C ASP A 78 -1.27 18.98 6.84
N LEU A 79 -1.61 20.20 7.26
CA LEU A 79 -1.13 20.81 8.50
C LEU A 79 -1.69 20.21 9.81
N ARG A 80 -2.53 19.16 9.75
CA ARG A 80 -3.13 18.57 10.98
C ARG A 80 -2.10 17.98 11.94
N ASP A 81 -0.93 17.55 11.47
CA ASP A 81 0.18 17.11 12.32
C ASP A 81 1.26 18.20 12.51
N GLY A 82 0.97 19.43 12.07
CA GLY A 82 1.88 20.56 12.08
C GLY A 82 2.93 20.55 10.96
N LYS A 83 2.81 19.66 9.96
CA LYS A 83 3.73 19.58 8.82
C LYS A 83 3.00 19.84 7.51
N LEU A 84 3.68 20.51 6.59
CA LEU A 84 3.22 20.72 5.23
C LEU A 84 4.04 19.80 4.30
N ASP A 85 3.72 18.51 4.28
CA ASP A 85 4.50 17.49 3.56
C ASP A 85 3.69 16.74 2.49
N GLY A 86 2.47 17.20 2.21
CA GLY A 86 1.53 16.60 1.27
C GLY A 86 0.93 15.28 1.77
N LYS A 87 0.94 15.03 3.08
CA LYS A 87 0.41 13.80 3.67
C LYS A 87 -0.63 14.12 4.72
N VAL A 88 -1.67 13.30 4.74
CA VAL A 88 -2.65 13.35 5.82
C VAL A 88 -1.98 12.88 7.11
N ALA A 89 -2.07 13.70 8.16
CA ALA A 89 -1.68 13.35 9.51
C ALA A 89 -2.19 11.96 9.92
N LYS A 90 -1.31 11.13 10.49
CA LYS A 90 -1.72 9.84 11.07
C LYS A 90 -2.54 10.11 12.32
N GLN A 91 -3.76 9.61 12.37
CA GLN A 91 -4.54 9.62 13.60
C GLN A 91 -3.87 8.70 14.62
N PRO A 92 -3.76 9.11 15.90
CA PRO A 92 -3.33 8.19 16.94
C PRO A 92 -4.36 7.07 17.08
N ASN A 93 -3.90 5.84 17.31
CA ASN A 93 -4.82 4.73 17.54
C ASN A 93 -5.62 4.98 18.82
N PRO A 94 -6.94 4.72 18.83
CA PRO A 94 -7.77 4.91 20.01
C PRO A 94 -7.42 3.91 21.13
N SER A 95 -7.75 4.28 22.37
CA SER A 95 -7.67 3.37 23.52
C SER A 95 -8.86 2.41 23.54
N CYS A 96 -8.64 1.19 24.01
CA CYS A 96 -9.70 0.21 24.24
C CYS A 96 -10.63 0.70 25.37
N PRO A 97 -11.96 0.72 25.18
CA PRO A 97 -12.90 1.20 26.21
C PRO A 97 -12.97 0.31 27.46
N GLU A 98 -12.50 -0.93 27.39
CA GLU A 98 -12.55 -1.89 28.51
C GLU A 98 -11.23 -1.99 29.29
N CYS A 99 -10.09 -2.00 28.61
CA CYS A 99 -8.79 -2.20 29.25
C CYS A 99 -7.82 -1.01 29.15
N ASP A 100 -8.25 0.09 28.52
CA ASP A 100 -7.52 1.36 28.33
C ASP A 100 -6.17 1.25 27.60
N ARG A 101 -5.85 0.09 27.03
CA ARG A 101 -4.66 -0.10 26.19
C ARG A 101 -4.92 0.44 24.79
N THR A 102 -3.91 1.08 24.21
CA THR A 102 -3.94 1.55 22.81
C THR A 102 -4.20 0.38 21.86
N LEU A 103 -5.21 0.51 21.01
CA LEU A 103 -5.52 -0.48 19.99
C LEU A 103 -4.41 -0.51 18.95
N MET A 104 -4.10 -1.70 18.43
CA MET A 104 -3.13 -1.84 17.36
C MET A 104 -3.85 -1.80 16.01
N GLY A 105 -3.63 -0.73 15.26
CA GLY A 105 -4.19 -0.57 13.91
C GLY A 105 -5.72 -0.54 13.92
N LYS A 106 -6.32 -1.20 12.91
CA LYS A 106 -7.78 -1.21 12.68
C LYS A 106 -8.44 -2.54 13.03
N HIS A 107 -7.91 -3.27 14.00
CA HIS A 107 -8.51 -4.54 14.40
C HIS A 107 -9.87 -4.30 15.09
N PRO A 108 -10.95 -4.97 14.65
CA PRO A 108 -12.29 -4.82 15.25
C PRO A 108 -12.41 -5.48 16.64
N VAL A 109 -11.30 -6.04 17.14
CA VAL A 109 -11.19 -6.74 18.41
C VAL A 109 -9.88 -6.31 19.08
N CYS A 110 -9.95 -5.96 20.36
CA CYS A 110 -8.79 -5.63 21.16
C CYS A 110 -7.91 -6.86 21.35
N LEU A 111 -6.63 -6.78 20.93
CA LEU A 111 -5.65 -7.86 21.08
C LEU A 111 -5.28 -8.17 22.55
N TYR A 112 -5.59 -7.27 23.48
CA TYR A 112 -5.21 -7.41 24.89
C TYR A 112 -6.31 -8.06 25.73
N CYS A 113 -7.57 -7.63 25.58
CA CYS A 113 -8.69 -8.10 26.40
C CYS A 113 -9.78 -8.83 25.61
N GLY A 114 -9.73 -8.83 24.27
CA GLY A 114 -10.70 -9.52 23.43
C GLY A 114 -12.01 -8.77 23.17
N THR A 115 -12.17 -7.56 23.69
CA THR A 115 -13.37 -6.74 23.49
C THR A 115 -13.50 -6.33 22.02
N SER A 116 -14.69 -6.48 21.44
CA SER A 116 -14.96 -5.93 20.12
C SER A 116 -15.07 -4.41 20.19
N VAL A 117 -14.35 -3.72 19.31
CA VAL A 117 -14.37 -2.26 19.22
C VAL A 117 -15.01 -1.89 17.89
N ALA A 118 -16.12 -1.16 17.94
CA ALA A 118 -16.71 -0.56 16.76
C ALA A 118 -15.79 0.56 16.29
N LEU A 119 -15.08 0.32 15.19
CA LEU A 119 -14.31 1.36 14.49
C LEU A 119 -15.24 2.00 13.46
N ASP A 120 -15.23 3.33 13.37
CA ASP A 120 -15.94 4.03 12.30
C ASP A 120 -15.32 3.63 10.95
N PRO A 121 -16.11 3.15 9.96
CA PRO A 121 -15.61 2.84 8.62
C PRO A 121 -14.87 4.01 7.94
N PHE A 122 -15.16 5.24 8.37
CA PHE A 122 -14.56 6.46 7.88
C PHE A 122 -13.44 7.00 8.80
N GLU A 123 -13.24 6.43 9.99
CA GLU A 123 -12.04 6.72 10.80
C GLU A 123 -10.79 6.14 10.13
N ARG A 124 -9.82 7.03 9.90
CA ARG A 124 -8.60 6.72 9.16
C ARG A 124 -7.47 6.29 10.07
#